data_AF-A0A7C5EWP1-F1
#
_entry.id   AF-A0A7C5EWP1-F1
#
_cell.length_a   1.000
_cell.length_b   1.000
_cell.length_c   1.000
_cell.angle_alpha   90.00
_cell.angle_beta   90.00
_cell.angle_gamma   90.00
#
_symmetry.space_group_name_H-M   'P 1'
#
loop_
_entity.id
_entity.type
_entity.pdbx_description
1 polymer ?
#
loop_
_entity_poly.entity_id
_entity_poly.type
_entity_poly.pdbx_seq_one_letter_code
_entity_poly.pdbx_strand_id
1 'polypeptide(L)'
;MGSSKTYRAWRGVQEALLREARVAQGDQVWIVEPASSAPWEAEGQPLRYLLSQEMGVATLHQKPGAVLLPAERPGIYALFGEAPWVERLIAYFGQSAASKMLGTPEDPGPLLSVLPGRTAEEMLALIPKRTAYSFDAGAHLVGYQWPQAHSGEIIALATYWTFWDIPPREQALSHRLILSLTDAQGHSFAQTEGLGLEARDWQEGLLLEQWHLLDLTAVPPGAYALVVRLARGDGTPCLYVSETGTPLGSGVALGPVTVLPRVKP
;
A
#
# COMPACT_ATOMS: atom_id res chain seq x y z
N MET A 1 -18.80 -22.76 -7.14
CA MET A 1 -18.80 -22.84 -8.61
C MET A 1 -18.65 -21.43 -9.13
N GLY A 2 -17.47 -21.05 -9.61
CA GLY A 2 -17.24 -19.72 -10.17
C GLY A 2 -17.75 -19.68 -11.60
N SER A 3 -18.72 -18.82 -11.88
CA SER A 3 -19.11 -18.47 -13.24
C SER A 3 -17.95 -17.72 -13.89
N SER A 4 -17.32 -18.27 -14.93
CA SER A 4 -16.29 -17.51 -15.66
C SER A 4 -16.97 -16.40 -16.45
N LYS A 5 -16.67 -15.13 -16.14
CA LYS A 5 -17.17 -14.00 -16.93
C LYS A 5 -16.73 -14.16 -18.39
N THR A 6 -17.64 -13.86 -19.31
CA THR A 6 -17.30 -13.88 -20.74
C THR A 6 -16.35 -12.73 -21.10
N TYR A 7 -15.54 -12.88 -22.15
CA TYR A 7 -14.69 -11.79 -22.66
C TYR A 7 -15.48 -10.49 -22.93
N ARG A 8 -16.71 -10.61 -23.44
CA ARG A 8 -17.59 -9.47 -23.69
C ARG A 8 -17.96 -8.73 -22.40
N ALA A 9 -18.21 -9.45 -21.30
CA ALA A 9 -18.47 -8.84 -20.00
C ALA A 9 -17.24 -8.07 -19.50
N TRP A 10 -16.04 -8.66 -19.63
CA TRP A 10 -14.79 -7.99 -19.27
C TRP A 10 -14.52 -6.71 -20.08
N ARG A 11 -14.78 -6.74 -21.38
CA ARG A 11 -14.70 -5.54 -22.23
C ARG A 11 -15.67 -4.44 -21.78
N GLY A 12 -16.89 -4.80 -21.38
CA GLY A 12 -17.85 -3.84 -20.83
C GLY A 12 -17.38 -3.19 -19.54
N VAL A 13 -16.78 -3.97 -18.62
CA VAL A 13 -16.16 -3.45 -17.39
C VAL A 13 -14.98 -2.53 -17.71
N GLN A 14 -14.10 -2.94 -18.63
CA GLN A 14 -12.97 -2.14 -19.09
C GLN A 14 -13.44 -0.80 -19.67
N GLU A 15 -14.38 -0.79 -20.60
CA GLU A 15 -14.92 0.41 -21.24
C GLU A 15 -15.55 1.36 -20.22
N ALA A 16 -16.24 0.80 -19.21
CA ALA A 16 -16.79 1.60 -18.12
C ALA A 16 -15.67 2.26 -17.29
N LEU A 17 -14.64 1.52 -16.89
CA LEU A 17 -13.50 2.06 -16.16
C LEU A 17 -12.76 3.15 -16.95
N LEU A 18 -12.46 2.89 -18.22
CA LEU A 18 -11.80 3.87 -19.11
C LEU A 18 -12.63 5.14 -19.31
N ARG A 19 -13.96 5.04 -19.30
CA ARG A 19 -14.83 6.22 -19.36
C ARG A 19 -14.72 7.03 -18.07
N GLU A 20 -14.88 6.40 -16.91
CA GLU A 20 -14.81 7.11 -15.62
C GLU A 20 -13.39 7.69 -15.37
N ALA A 21 -12.35 6.97 -15.78
CA ALA A 21 -10.97 7.44 -15.71
C ALA A 21 -10.77 8.73 -16.55
N ARG A 22 -11.28 8.76 -17.78
CA ARG A 22 -11.24 9.95 -18.63
C ARG A 22 -12.04 11.12 -18.04
N VAL A 23 -13.21 10.86 -17.47
CA VAL A 23 -14.01 11.90 -16.79
C VAL A 23 -13.25 12.49 -15.60
N ALA A 24 -12.57 11.63 -14.83
CA ALA A 24 -11.74 12.02 -13.70
C ALA A 24 -10.39 12.65 -14.11
N GLN A 25 -10.04 12.62 -15.40
CA GLN A 25 -8.72 12.99 -15.92
C GLN A 25 -7.57 12.16 -15.32
N GLY A 26 -7.83 10.90 -14.97
CA GLY A 26 -6.82 9.97 -14.49
C GLY A 26 -6.17 9.20 -15.63
N ASP A 27 -4.88 8.94 -15.48
CA ASP A 27 -4.02 8.17 -16.38
C ASP A 27 -3.74 6.75 -15.87
N GLN A 28 -4.18 6.42 -14.65
CA GLN A 28 -3.94 5.15 -14.00
C GLN A 28 -5.19 4.61 -13.28
N VAL A 29 -5.39 3.28 -13.31
CA VAL A 29 -6.35 2.56 -12.46
C VAL A 29 -5.59 1.73 -11.42
N TRP A 30 -6.06 1.79 -10.17
CA TRP A 30 -5.51 1.04 -9.04
C TRP A 30 -6.44 -0.12 -8.73
N ILE A 31 -6.02 -1.33 -9.11
CA ILE A 31 -6.78 -2.53 -8.84
C ILE A 31 -6.43 -3.03 -7.45
N VAL A 32 -7.44 -3.20 -6.61
CA VAL A 32 -7.26 -3.67 -5.24
C VAL A 32 -7.61 -5.14 -5.17
N GLU A 33 -6.59 -5.95 -4.90
CA GLU A 33 -6.72 -7.39 -4.78
C GLU A 33 -7.51 -7.76 -3.51
N PRO A 34 -8.46 -8.70 -3.58
CA PRO A 34 -9.13 -9.18 -2.38
C PRO A 34 -8.15 -9.82 -1.40
N ALA A 35 -8.53 -9.90 -0.14
CA ALA A 35 -7.80 -10.67 0.87
C ALA A 35 -7.68 -12.19 0.55
N SER A 36 -8.48 -12.70 -0.39
CA SER A 36 -8.44 -14.06 -0.94
C SER A 36 -7.93 -14.00 -2.37
N SER A 37 -7.06 -14.93 -2.78
CA SER A 37 -6.51 -14.97 -4.13
C SER A 37 -7.49 -15.49 -5.19
N ALA A 38 -8.56 -16.18 -4.79
CA ALA A 38 -9.48 -16.82 -5.74
C ALA A 38 -10.22 -15.83 -6.68
N PRO A 39 -10.74 -14.68 -6.21
CA PRO A 39 -11.29 -13.67 -7.11
C PRO A 39 -10.21 -12.97 -7.95
N TRP A 40 -8.97 -12.85 -7.47
CA TRP A 40 -7.89 -12.22 -8.23
C TRP A 40 -7.53 -12.97 -9.51
N GLU A 41 -7.34 -14.28 -9.41
CA GLU A 41 -6.98 -15.12 -10.57
C GLU A 41 -8.10 -15.16 -11.61
N ALA A 42 -9.35 -15.26 -11.16
CA ALA A 42 -10.51 -15.35 -12.04
C ALA A 42 -10.93 -14.00 -12.65
N GLU A 43 -10.69 -12.90 -11.95
CA GLU A 43 -11.30 -11.59 -12.27
C GLU A 43 -10.31 -10.44 -12.39
N GLY A 44 -9.34 -10.36 -11.49
CA GLY A 44 -8.35 -9.27 -11.48
C GLY A 44 -7.36 -9.33 -12.63
N GLN A 45 -6.81 -10.52 -12.92
CA GLN A 45 -5.81 -10.68 -13.99
C GLN A 45 -6.34 -10.36 -15.40
N PRO A 46 -7.52 -10.85 -15.83
CA PRO A 46 -8.08 -10.48 -17.13
C PRO A 46 -8.31 -8.97 -17.25
N LEU A 47 -8.81 -8.32 -16.18
CA LEU A 47 -9.04 -6.88 -16.20
C LEU A 47 -7.71 -6.10 -16.26
N ARG A 48 -6.70 -6.48 -15.48
CA ARG A 48 -5.36 -5.88 -15.55
C ARG A 48 -4.79 -5.97 -16.96
N TYR A 49 -4.87 -7.15 -17.58
CA TYR A 49 -4.39 -7.35 -18.96
C TYR A 49 -5.09 -6.40 -19.93
N LEU A 50 -6.42 -6.33 -19.89
CA LEU A 50 -7.19 -5.46 -20.76
C LEU A 50 -6.87 -3.97 -20.55
N LEU A 51 -6.87 -3.49 -19.31
CA LEU A 51 -6.59 -2.08 -18.98
C LEU A 51 -5.17 -1.66 -19.35
N SER A 52 -4.19 -2.54 -19.15
CA SER A 52 -2.77 -2.24 -19.42
C SER A 52 -2.45 -1.90 -20.88
N GLN A 53 -3.37 -2.22 -21.81
CA GLN A 53 -3.23 -1.85 -23.23
C GLN A 53 -3.58 -0.39 -23.51
N GLU A 54 -4.32 0.26 -22.61
CA GLU A 54 -4.94 1.57 -22.85
C GLU A 54 -4.52 2.62 -21.81
N MET A 55 -4.16 2.19 -20.59
CA MET A 55 -3.76 3.10 -19.51
C MET A 55 -2.83 2.43 -18.48
N GLY A 56 -2.26 3.24 -17.59
CA GLY A 56 -1.48 2.71 -16.47
C GLY A 56 -2.34 1.86 -15.53
N VAL A 57 -1.77 0.79 -14.99
CA VAL A 57 -2.42 -0.04 -13.97
C VAL A 57 -1.44 -0.27 -12.83
N ALA A 58 -1.90 -0.12 -11.60
CA ALA A 58 -1.20 -0.61 -10.42
C ALA A 58 -2.06 -1.65 -9.71
N THR A 59 -1.44 -2.67 -9.12
CA THR A 59 -2.12 -3.66 -8.30
C THR A 59 -1.71 -3.50 -6.84
N LEU A 60 -2.71 -3.40 -5.97
CA LEU A 60 -2.57 -3.24 -4.55
C LEU A 60 -3.02 -4.51 -3.82
N HIS A 61 -2.10 -5.14 -3.10
CA HIS A 61 -2.39 -6.30 -2.25
C HIS A 61 -2.94 -5.84 -0.90
N GLN A 62 -3.99 -6.49 -0.42
CA GLN A 62 -4.62 -6.18 0.87
C GLN A 62 -4.00 -6.92 2.08
N LYS A 63 -2.98 -7.76 1.84
CA LYS A 63 -2.29 -8.52 2.90
C LYS A 63 -0.77 -8.30 2.84
N PRO A 64 -0.24 -7.43 3.73
CA PRO A 64 -0.97 -6.50 4.60
C PRO A 64 -1.64 -5.34 3.83
N GLY A 65 -2.51 -4.58 4.50
CA GLY A 65 -3.33 -3.54 3.89
C GLY A 65 -2.52 -2.41 3.28
N ALA A 66 -2.67 -2.17 1.98
CA ALA A 66 -2.01 -1.09 1.27
C ALA A 66 -3.01 -0.26 0.45
N VAL A 67 -2.76 1.04 0.36
CA VAL A 67 -3.56 1.97 -0.44
C VAL A 67 -2.67 3.05 -1.04
N LEU A 68 -2.87 3.38 -2.31
CA LEU A 68 -2.28 4.57 -2.91
C LEU A 68 -3.12 5.79 -2.55
N LEU A 69 -2.52 6.85 -2.06
CA LEU A 69 -3.19 8.12 -1.79
C LEU A 69 -3.29 8.93 -3.09
N PRO A 70 -4.38 9.69 -3.32
CA PRO A 70 -4.58 10.49 -4.53
C PRO A 70 -3.73 11.77 -4.53
N ALA A 71 -2.41 11.63 -4.38
CA ALA A 71 -1.43 12.72 -4.36
C ALA A 71 -1.15 13.21 -5.78
N GLU A 72 -1.44 14.48 -6.05
CA GLU A 72 -1.29 15.19 -7.34
C GLU A 72 -2.05 14.57 -8.52
N ARG A 73 -2.83 13.50 -8.28
CA ARG A 73 -3.61 12.79 -9.31
C ARG A 73 -4.86 12.15 -8.71
N PRO A 74 -5.94 12.00 -9.48
CA PRO A 74 -7.13 11.28 -9.04
C PRO A 74 -6.81 9.81 -8.75
N GLY A 75 -7.45 9.26 -7.71
CA GLY A 75 -7.38 7.84 -7.39
C GLY A 75 -8.56 7.09 -7.97
N ILE A 76 -8.34 6.20 -8.94
CA ILE A 76 -9.38 5.40 -9.59
C ILE A 76 -9.23 3.95 -9.15
N TYR A 77 -10.03 3.53 -8.17
CA TYR A 77 -9.93 2.21 -7.56
C TYR A 77 -10.92 1.23 -8.19
N ALA A 78 -10.43 0.04 -8.55
CA ALA A 78 -11.26 -1.11 -8.90
C ALA A 78 -11.16 -2.15 -7.77
N LEU A 79 -12.20 -2.23 -6.94
CA LEU A 79 -12.24 -3.08 -5.76
C LEU A 79 -12.91 -4.42 -6.06
N PHE A 80 -12.16 -5.51 -5.89
CA PHE A 80 -12.69 -6.87 -5.98
C PHE A 80 -12.95 -7.39 -4.57
N GLY A 81 -14.18 -7.21 -4.07
CA GLY A 81 -14.55 -7.59 -2.71
C GLY A 81 -14.24 -6.52 -1.65
N GLU A 82 -14.19 -6.95 -0.39
CA GLU A 82 -13.95 -6.05 0.76
C GLU A 82 -12.54 -5.46 0.74
N ALA A 83 -12.46 -4.14 0.85
CA ALA A 83 -11.20 -3.40 0.88
C ALA A 83 -11.24 -2.36 2.02
N PRO A 84 -11.19 -2.80 3.29
CA PRO A 84 -11.52 -1.96 4.45
C PRO A 84 -10.58 -0.74 4.61
N TRP A 85 -9.37 -0.80 4.06
CA TRP A 85 -8.43 0.33 4.08
C TRP A 85 -8.79 1.39 3.02
N VAL A 86 -9.22 0.95 1.84
CA VAL A 86 -9.67 1.86 0.77
C VAL A 86 -11.02 2.45 1.13
N GLU A 87 -11.92 1.66 1.69
CA GLU A 87 -13.22 2.15 2.20
C GLU A 87 -13.03 3.20 3.29
N ARG A 88 -12.06 3.01 4.19
CA ARG A 88 -11.68 4.02 5.19
C ARG A 88 -11.14 5.29 4.53
N LEU A 89 -10.31 5.17 3.51
CA LEU A 89 -9.79 6.31 2.76
C LEU A 89 -10.91 7.09 2.07
N ILE A 90 -11.84 6.38 1.42
CA ILE A 90 -13.03 6.94 0.78
C ILE A 90 -13.90 7.68 1.81
N ALA A 91 -14.13 7.05 2.96
CA ALA A 91 -14.90 7.67 4.05
C ALA A 91 -14.20 8.92 4.61
N TYR A 92 -12.87 8.87 4.76
CA TYR A 92 -12.06 10.00 5.24
C TYR A 92 -12.13 11.19 4.29
N PHE A 93 -12.01 10.96 2.98
CA PHE A 93 -12.07 12.03 1.99
C PHE A 93 -13.48 12.47 1.58
N GLY A 94 -14.53 11.88 2.17
CA GLY A 94 -15.90 12.36 2.29
C GLY A 94 -16.52 13.16 1.13
N GLN A 95 -17.65 12.68 0.62
CA GLN A 95 -18.57 13.35 -0.34
C GLN A 95 -18.09 13.54 -1.79
N SER A 96 -16.79 13.48 -2.08
CA SER A 96 -16.30 13.57 -3.47
C SER A 96 -16.10 12.21 -4.15
N ALA A 97 -16.34 11.12 -3.41
CA ALA A 97 -16.16 9.77 -3.92
C ALA A 97 -17.40 9.32 -4.70
N ALA A 98 -17.24 9.12 -6.02
CA ALA A 98 -18.24 8.43 -6.81
C ALA A 98 -17.96 6.92 -6.74
N SER A 99 -18.85 6.17 -6.09
CA SER A 99 -18.79 4.71 -6.03
C SER A 99 -19.89 4.08 -6.88
N LYS A 100 -19.52 3.12 -7.73
CA LYS A 100 -20.45 2.46 -8.64
C LYS A 100 -20.04 1.00 -8.85
N MET A 101 -20.98 0.08 -8.62
CA MET A 101 -20.79 -1.32 -8.99
C MET A 101 -20.76 -1.45 -10.53
N LEU A 102 -19.72 -2.08 -11.07
CA LEU A 102 -19.63 -2.40 -12.49
C LEU A 102 -20.20 -3.81 -12.74
N GLY A 103 -20.51 -4.15 -14.00
CA GLY A 103 -21.13 -5.44 -14.35
C GLY A 103 -22.66 -5.43 -14.27
N THR A 104 -23.26 -6.60 -14.10
CA THR A 104 -24.72 -6.78 -13.98
C THR A 104 -25.09 -7.31 -12.59
N PRO A 105 -26.36 -7.22 -12.15
CA PRO A 105 -26.78 -7.78 -10.86
C PRO A 105 -26.48 -9.29 -10.70
N GLU A 106 -26.54 -10.04 -11.80
CA GLU A 106 -26.28 -11.48 -11.84
C GLU A 106 -24.78 -11.83 -11.90
N ASP A 107 -23.96 -10.87 -12.32
CA ASP A 107 -22.51 -11.02 -12.49
C ASP A 107 -21.79 -9.72 -12.09
N PRO A 108 -21.80 -9.37 -10.79
CA PRO A 108 -21.24 -8.11 -10.31
C PRO A 108 -19.74 -8.09 -10.58
N GLY A 109 -19.26 -7.02 -11.18
CA GLY A 109 -17.84 -6.73 -11.39
C GLY A 109 -17.23 -6.00 -10.19
N PRO A 110 -16.10 -5.32 -10.37
CA PRO A 110 -15.49 -4.56 -9.29
C PRO A 110 -16.36 -3.36 -8.90
N LEU A 111 -16.30 -3.01 -7.61
CA LEU A 111 -16.77 -1.71 -7.15
C LEU A 111 -15.75 -0.67 -7.61
N LEU A 112 -16.16 0.21 -8.50
CA LEU A 112 -15.38 1.37 -8.88
C LEU A 112 -15.55 2.46 -7.85
N SER A 113 -14.46 3.03 -7.36
CA SER A 113 -14.45 4.24 -6.55
C SER A 113 -13.48 5.25 -7.14
N VAL A 114 -13.93 6.49 -7.34
CA VAL A 114 -13.10 7.59 -7.84
C VAL A 114 -12.92 8.63 -6.76
N LEU A 115 -11.67 8.95 -6.41
CA LEU A 115 -11.30 10.03 -5.51
C LEU A 115 -10.63 11.17 -6.30
N PRO A 116 -11.01 12.44 -6.07
CA PRO A 116 -10.32 13.56 -6.70
C PRO A 116 -8.87 13.64 -6.24
N GLY A 117 -8.00 14.15 -7.11
CA GLY A 117 -6.62 14.46 -6.76
C GLY A 117 -6.55 15.50 -5.65
N ARG A 118 -5.53 15.36 -4.81
CA ARG A 118 -5.21 16.22 -3.67
C ARG A 118 -3.78 16.70 -3.81
N THR A 119 -3.44 17.85 -3.27
CA THR A 119 -2.06 18.33 -3.38
C THR A 119 -1.12 17.46 -2.54
N ALA A 120 0.16 17.42 -2.92
CA ALA A 120 1.20 16.77 -2.13
C ALA A 120 1.24 17.35 -0.72
N GLU A 121 1.03 18.66 -0.56
CA GLU A 121 0.94 19.30 0.75
C GLU A 121 -0.21 18.73 1.60
N GLU A 122 -1.41 18.62 1.04
CA GLU A 122 -2.57 18.03 1.72
C GLU A 122 -2.28 16.58 2.15
N MET A 123 -1.64 15.79 1.28
CA MET A 123 -1.32 14.39 1.58
C MET A 123 -0.21 14.26 2.62
N LEU A 124 0.84 15.07 2.53
CA LEU A 124 1.92 15.11 3.51
C LEU A 124 1.43 15.63 4.87
N ALA A 125 0.37 16.43 4.93
CA ALA A 125 -0.27 16.86 6.17
C ALA A 125 -0.93 15.72 6.95
N LEU A 126 -1.25 14.60 6.29
CA LEU A 126 -1.79 13.40 6.95
C LEU A 126 -0.72 12.63 7.75
N ILE A 127 0.56 12.85 7.46
CA ILE A 127 1.68 12.07 8.01
C ILE A 127 2.15 12.69 9.33
N PRO A 128 1.87 12.08 10.51
CA PRO A 128 2.15 12.73 11.79
C PRO A 128 3.65 12.81 12.10
N LYS A 129 4.42 11.80 11.70
CA LYS A 129 5.88 11.77 11.85
C LYS A 129 6.52 11.64 10.49
N ARG A 130 6.98 12.77 9.95
CA ARG A 130 7.68 12.82 8.67
C ARG A 130 9.13 12.38 8.81
N THR A 131 9.64 11.77 7.76
CA THR A 131 11.03 11.36 7.64
C THR A 131 11.44 11.39 6.17
N ALA A 132 12.72 11.16 5.90
CA ALA A 132 13.25 11.12 4.54
C ALA A 132 14.35 10.07 4.50
N TYR A 133 13.96 8.83 4.22
CA TYR A 133 14.92 7.74 4.04
C TYR A 133 14.75 7.11 2.66
N SER A 134 15.86 7.01 1.94
CA SER A 134 15.90 6.48 0.59
C SER A 134 16.52 5.09 0.59
N PHE A 135 15.95 4.17 -0.18
CA PHE A 135 16.54 2.87 -0.47
C PHE A 135 17.09 2.84 -1.90
N ASP A 136 18.17 2.08 -2.11
CA ASP A 136 18.82 1.89 -3.42
C ASP A 136 17.91 1.25 -4.50
N ALA A 137 16.73 0.79 -4.11
CA ALA A 137 15.69 0.28 -5.00
C ALA A 137 14.77 1.37 -5.59
N GLY A 138 14.91 2.64 -5.17
CA GLY A 138 14.02 3.73 -5.58
C GLY A 138 12.72 3.84 -4.77
N ALA A 139 12.68 3.19 -3.60
CA ALA A 139 11.61 3.34 -2.61
C ALA A 139 12.06 4.31 -1.50
N HIS A 140 11.19 5.23 -1.13
CA HIS A 140 11.49 6.31 -0.20
C HIS A 140 10.45 6.35 0.91
N LEU A 141 10.89 6.23 2.16
CA LEU A 141 10.04 6.36 3.33
C LEU A 141 9.88 7.85 3.67
N VAL A 142 8.64 8.33 3.58
CA VAL A 142 8.24 9.72 3.80
C VAL A 142 7.77 9.95 5.23
N GLY A 143 7.33 8.90 5.92
CA GLY A 143 6.94 9.00 7.31
C GLY A 143 6.19 7.78 7.83
N TYR A 144 5.71 7.91 9.06
CA TYR A 144 4.99 6.85 9.74
C TYR A 144 4.02 7.40 10.79
N GLN A 145 3.08 6.55 11.20
CA GLN A 145 2.16 6.79 12.29
C GLN A 145 2.25 5.62 13.28
N TRP A 146 2.82 5.90 14.46
CA TRP A 146 2.81 4.98 15.59
C TRP A 146 1.63 5.31 16.51
N PRO A 147 0.72 4.36 16.78
CA PRO A 147 -0.37 4.59 17.71
C PRO A 147 0.12 4.57 19.16
N GLN A 148 -0.74 4.93 20.11
CA GLN A 148 -0.49 4.52 21.49
C GLN A 148 -0.58 2.99 21.56
N ALA A 149 0.46 2.36 22.12
CA ALA A 149 0.61 0.90 22.12
C ALA A 149 0.79 0.38 23.54
N HIS A 150 0.10 -0.71 23.87
CA HIS A 150 0.17 -1.42 25.13
C HIS A 150 0.62 -2.87 24.91
N SER A 151 1.32 -3.41 25.90
CA SER A 151 1.63 -4.84 25.95
C SER A 151 0.33 -5.64 26.00
N GLY A 152 0.24 -6.73 25.23
CA GLY A 152 -0.93 -7.61 25.22
C GLY A 152 -1.95 -7.34 24.12
N GLU A 153 -1.67 -6.46 23.15
CA GLU A 153 -2.61 -6.12 22.06
C GLU A 153 -2.00 -6.30 20.66
N ILE A 154 -2.83 -6.26 19.63
CA ILE A 154 -2.39 -6.10 18.23
C ILE A 154 -2.65 -4.66 17.85
N ILE A 155 -1.60 -3.95 17.43
CA ILE A 155 -1.72 -2.55 16.97
C ILE A 155 -1.71 -2.47 15.45
N ALA A 156 -2.32 -1.40 14.92
CA ALA A 156 -2.20 -1.01 13.53
C ALA A 156 -1.34 0.27 13.44
N LEU A 157 -0.20 0.19 12.75
CA LEU A 157 0.67 1.33 12.46
C LEU A 157 0.72 1.54 10.95
N ALA A 158 0.93 2.78 10.50
CA ALA A 158 1.04 3.11 9.08
C ALA A 158 2.44 3.60 8.73
N THR A 159 2.92 3.26 7.53
CA THR A 159 4.14 3.81 6.90
C THR A 159 3.79 4.40 5.54
N TYR A 160 4.40 5.52 5.19
CA TYR A 160 4.11 6.27 3.97
C TYR A 160 5.31 6.25 3.03
N TRP A 161 5.10 5.77 1.82
CA TRP A 161 6.16 5.51 0.85
C TRP A 161 5.89 6.25 -0.45
N THR A 162 6.96 6.66 -1.10
CA THR A 162 6.91 7.19 -2.47
C THR A 162 8.09 6.61 -3.25
N PHE A 163 8.09 6.81 -4.56
CA PHE A 163 8.99 6.11 -5.45
C PHE A 163 9.57 7.08 -6.47
N TRP A 164 10.88 7.07 -6.68
CA TRP A 164 11.57 7.79 -7.75
C TRP A 164 12.95 7.17 -7.96
N ASP A 165 13.63 7.53 -9.05
CA ASP A 165 14.96 6.97 -9.42
C ASP A 165 15.01 5.42 -9.40
N ILE A 166 13.90 4.76 -9.75
CA ILE A 166 13.76 3.30 -9.68
C ILE A 166 14.66 2.65 -10.73
N PRO A 167 15.72 1.91 -10.34
CA PRO A 167 16.60 1.28 -11.31
C PRO A 167 15.81 0.26 -12.17
N PRO A 168 16.04 0.17 -13.49
CA PRO A 168 15.28 -0.73 -14.36
C PRO A 168 15.28 -2.20 -13.92
N ARG A 169 16.39 -2.65 -13.30
CA ARG A 169 16.48 -4.01 -12.76
C ARG A 169 15.52 -4.27 -11.59
N GLU A 170 15.22 -3.25 -10.80
CA GLU A 170 14.38 -3.40 -9.60
C GLU A 170 12.91 -3.58 -9.99
N GLN A 171 12.46 -2.99 -11.10
CA GLN A 171 11.08 -3.15 -11.59
C GLN A 171 10.71 -4.62 -11.89
N ALA A 172 11.70 -5.46 -12.20
CA ALA A 172 11.50 -6.89 -12.46
C ALA A 172 11.54 -7.77 -11.20
N LEU A 173 11.90 -7.20 -10.05
CA LEU A 173 12.05 -7.92 -8.80
C LEU A 173 10.82 -7.74 -7.91
N SER A 174 10.55 -8.75 -7.08
CA SER A 174 9.64 -8.57 -5.95
C SER A 174 10.41 -7.92 -4.80
N HIS A 175 9.73 -7.13 -4.00
CA HIS A 175 10.29 -6.55 -2.78
C HIS A 175 9.37 -6.82 -1.60
N ARG A 176 9.99 -6.89 -0.43
CA ARG A 176 9.34 -7.12 0.83
C ARG A 176 9.85 -6.11 1.83
N LEU A 177 8.94 -5.33 2.39
CA LEU A 177 9.24 -4.53 3.56
C LEU A 177 9.17 -5.42 4.80
N ILE A 178 10.08 -5.20 5.73
CA ILE A 178 10.10 -5.84 7.04
C ILE A 178 10.14 -4.73 8.08
N LEU A 179 9.16 -4.71 8.97
CA LEU A 179 9.09 -3.78 10.07
C LEU A 179 9.17 -4.57 11.38
N SER A 180 10.16 -4.23 12.20
CA SER A 180 10.47 -4.94 13.44
C SER A 180 10.57 -3.98 14.62
N LEU A 181 10.07 -4.41 15.78
CA LEU A 181 10.26 -3.75 17.05
C LEU A 181 11.46 -4.37 17.77
N THR A 182 12.52 -3.60 18.01
CA THR A 182 13.77 -4.11 18.59
C THR A 182 14.13 -3.44 19.91
N ASP A 183 14.70 -4.19 20.85
CA ASP A 183 15.27 -3.62 22.09
C ASP A 183 16.62 -2.92 21.85
N ALA A 184 17.24 -2.41 22.92
CA ALA A 184 18.55 -1.76 22.86
C ALA A 184 19.71 -2.72 22.54
N GLN A 185 19.49 -4.03 22.67
CA GLN A 185 20.44 -5.09 22.33
C GLN A 185 20.25 -5.59 20.89
N GLY A 186 19.23 -5.09 20.18
CA GLY A 186 18.89 -5.48 18.81
C GLY A 186 18.02 -6.73 18.70
N HIS A 187 17.48 -7.26 19.80
CA HIS A 187 16.56 -8.39 19.75
C HIS A 187 15.20 -7.94 19.22
N SER A 188 14.67 -8.68 18.25
CA SER A 188 13.34 -8.42 17.68
C SER A 188 12.26 -9.07 18.54
N PHE A 189 11.32 -8.26 19.03
CA PHE A 189 10.20 -8.69 19.87
C PHE A 189 8.88 -8.87 19.10
N ALA A 190 8.71 -8.09 18.04
CA ALA A 190 7.58 -8.22 17.13
C ALA A 190 8.03 -7.86 15.71
N GLN A 191 7.47 -8.53 14.72
CA GLN A 191 7.78 -8.29 13.32
C GLN A 191 6.52 -8.46 12.47
N THR A 192 6.48 -7.69 11.39
CA THR A 192 5.47 -7.76 10.36
C THR A 192 6.12 -7.43 9.02
N GLU A 193 5.47 -7.79 7.92
CA GLU A 193 5.98 -7.61 6.57
C GLU A 193 4.94 -6.88 5.74
N GLY A 194 5.34 -6.00 4.82
CA GLY A 194 4.36 -5.31 3.98
C GLY A 194 4.86 -4.30 2.98
N LEU A 195 4.62 -4.53 1.69
CA LEU A 195 4.78 -3.46 0.68
C LEU A 195 3.60 -3.33 -0.26
N GLY A 196 2.76 -4.35 -0.43
CA GLY A 196 1.42 -4.20 -1.00
C GLY A 196 1.33 -3.65 -2.43
N LEU A 197 2.44 -3.28 -3.07
CA LEU A 197 2.55 -2.73 -4.41
C LEU A 197 3.86 -3.24 -5.01
N GLU A 198 3.76 -3.93 -6.14
CA GLU A 198 4.93 -4.53 -6.79
C GLU A 198 5.81 -3.46 -7.45
N ALA A 199 7.12 -3.73 -7.54
CA ALA A 199 8.08 -2.75 -8.08
C ALA A 199 7.85 -2.37 -9.54
N ARG A 200 7.25 -3.26 -10.34
CA ARG A 200 6.80 -2.94 -11.71
C ARG A 200 5.73 -1.86 -11.77
N ASP A 201 5.01 -1.64 -10.68
CA ASP A 201 3.95 -0.64 -10.56
C ASP A 201 4.41 0.61 -9.80
N TRP A 202 5.67 0.65 -9.33
CA TRP A 202 6.25 1.85 -8.70
C TRP A 202 6.46 2.94 -9.75
N GLN A 203 6.00 4.14 -9.44
CA GLN A 203 6.07 5.29 -10.34
C GLN A 203 6.27 6.58 -9.54
N GLU A 204 6.93 7.54 -10.18
CA GLU A 204 7.12 8.86 -9.62
C GLU A 204 5.79 9.55 -9.30
N GLY A 205 5.76 10.19 -8.13
CA GLY A 205 4.58 10.90 -7.63
C GLY A 205 3.52 10.01 -6.98
N LEU A 206 3.69 8.69 -6.95
CA LEU A 206 2.82 7.83 -6.15
C LEU A 206 3.15 7.98 -4.66
N LEU A 207 2.11 7.98 -3.83
CA LEU A 207 2.22 7.97 -2.37
C LEU A 207 1.44 6.77 -1.82
N LEU A 208 2.14 5.75 -1.35
CA LEU A 208 1.58 4.55 -0.77
C LEU A 208 1.47 4.68 0.75
N GLU A 209 0.28 4.48 1.29
CA GLU A 209 0.08 4.20 2.71
C GLU A 209 0.02 2.68 2.91
N GLN A 210 0.98 2.16 3.67
CA GLN A 210 1.09 0.75 4.03
C GLN A 210 0.78 0.58 5.52
N TRP A 211 -0.28 -0.17 5.82
CA TRP A 211 -0.67 -0.55 7.17
C TRP A 211 0.04 -1.82 7.59
N HIS A 212 0.42 -1.88 8.86
CA HIS A 212 1.07 -3.03 9.46
C HIS A 212 0.35 -3.42 10.75
N LEU A 213 -0.01 -4.69 10.85
CA LEU A 213 -0.52 -5.27 12.09
C LEU A 213 0.67 -5.86 12.85
N LEU A 214 0.94 -5.31 14.02
CA LEU A 214 2.05 -5.72 14.87
C LEU A 214 1.49 -6.37 16.14
N ASP A 215 1.82 -7.64 16.35
CA ASP A 215 1.39 -8.39 17.52
C ASP A 215 2.29 -8.07 18.73
N LEU A 216 1.74 -7.40 19.73
CA LEU A 216 2.40 -7.03 20.98
C LEU A 216 2.01 -7.95 22.15
N THR A 217 1.39 -9.11 21.88
CA THR A 217 0.88 -10.02 22.92
C THR A 217 1.96 -10.51 23.86
N ALA A 218 3.15 -10.80 23.33
CA ALA A 218 4.32 -11.27 24.08
C ALA A 218 5.37 -10.18 24.33
N VAL A 219 5.11 -8.93 23.95
CA VAL A 219 6.08 -7.84 24.03
C VAL A 219 6.02 -7.18 25.41
N PRO A 220 7.10 -7.19 26.21
CA PRO A 220 7.11 -6.53 27.51
C PRO A 220 6.92 -5.00 27.40
N PRO A 221 6.34 -4.32 28.41
CA PRO A 221 6.35 -2.87 28.46
C PRO A 221 7.79 -2.34 28.48
N GLY A 222 8.06 -1.26 27.74
CA GLY A 222 9.40 -0.70 27.64
C GLY A 222 9.60 0.24 26.46
N ALA A 223 10.84 0.71 26.34
CA ALA A 223 11.30 1.49 25.19
C ALA A 223 11.92 0.56 24.15
N TYR A 224 11.56 0.76 22.89
CA TYR A 224 12.00 -0.01 21.75
C TYR A 224 12.37 0.91 20.59
N ALA A 225 13.09 0.40 19.62
CA ALA A 225 13.27 1.04 18.32
C ALA A 225 12.35 0.39 17.29
N LEU A 226 11.71 1.23 16.47
CA LEU A 226 11.02 0.76 15.27
C LEU A 226 12.03 0.72 14.12
N VAL A 227 12.32 -0.48 13.61
CA VAL A 227 13.30 -0.70 12.56
C VAL A 227 12.62 -1.15 11.28
N VAL A 228 12.92 -0.48 10.18
CA VAL A 228 12.41 -0.78 8.84
C VAL A 228 13.54 -1.27 7.96
N ARG A 229 13.29 -2.36 7.24
CA ARG A 229 14.18 -2.94 6.23
C ARG A 229 13.41 -3.21 4.96
N LEU A 230 14.05 -3.06 3.81
CA LEU A 230 13.52 -3.49 2.53
C LEU A 230 14.41 -4.60 1.99
N ALA A 231 13.81 -5.70 1.53
CA ALA A 231 14.51 -6.83 0.96
C ALA A 231 13.98 -7.12 -0.44
N ARG A 232 14.86 -7.57 -1.33
CA ARG A 232 14.50 -8.11 -2.64
C ARG A 232 13.93 -9.52 -2.48
N GLY A 233 13.28 -10.03 -3.53
CA GLY A 233 12.62 -11.34 -3.52
C GLY A 233 13.56 -12.52 -3.31
N ASP A 234 14.85 -12.35 -3.62
CA ASP A 234 15.92 -13.32 -3.34
C ASP A 234 16.44 -13.25 -1.88
N GLY A 235 15.91 -12.34 -1.06
CA GLY A 235 16.34 -12.10 0.31
C GLY A 235 17.49 -11.11 0.45
N THR A 236 18.07 -10.62 -0.65
CA THR A 236 19.14 -9.62 -0.61
C THR A 236 18.60 -8.31 -0.03
N PRO A 237 19.26 -7.70 0.96
CA PRO A 237 18.80 -6.43 1.52
C PRO A 237 18.93 -5.30 0.49
N CYS A 238 17.92 -4.44 0.42
CA CYS A 238 18.08 -3.11 -0.14
C CYS A 238 18.86 -2.27 0.86
N LEU A 239 19.74 -1.42 0.35
CA LEU A 239 20.56 -0.54 1.18
C LEU A 239 19.85 0.79 1.33
N TYR A 240 19.73 1.29 2.56
CA TYR A 240 19.35 2.68 2.75
C TYR A 240 20.57 3.56 2.44
N VAL A 241 20.33 4.64 1.70
CA VAL A 241 21.36 5.49 1.12
C VAL A 241 21.20 6.93 1.60
N SER A 242 22.32 7.65 1.67
CA SER A 242 22.34 9.11 1.85
C SER A 242 21.78 9.83 0.61
N GLU A 243 21.59 11.15 0.71
CA GLU A 243 21.18 12.01 -0.42
C GLU A 243 22.13 11.92 -1.63
N THR A 244 23.40 11.57 -1.42
CA THR A 244 24.38 11.39 -2.51
C THR A 244 24.42 9.98 -3.08
N GLY A 245 23.55 9.08 -2.61
CA GLY A 245 23.53 7.67 -3.01
C GLY A 245 24.53 6.78 -2.26
N THR A 246 25.30 7.33 -1.32
CA THR A 246 26.24 6.52 -0.51
C THR A 246 25.45 5.56 0.40
N PRO A 247 25.74 4.25 0.38
CA PRO A 247 25.11 3.29 1.30
C PRO A 247 25.44 3.58 2.76
N LEU A 248 24.41 3.57 3.60
CA LEU A 248 24.52 3.81 5.05
C LEU A 248 24.20 2.54 5.86
N GLY A 249 23.49 1.57 5.29
CA GLY A 249 23.25 0.24 5.86
C GLY A 249 22.03 -0.46 5.27
N SER A 250 21.52 -1.50 5.95
CA SER A 250 20.40 -2.33 5.46
C SER A 250 19.10 -2.18 6.28
N GLY A 251 19.08 -1.27 7.25
CA GLY A 251 17.89 -1.01 8.07
C GLY A 251 17.93 0.37 8.70
N VAL A 252 16.75 0.96 8.82
CA VAL A 252 16.55 2.32 9.31
C VAL A 252 15.79 2.28 10.63
N ALA A 253 16.33 2.93 11.66
CA ALA A 253 15.60 3.15 12.92
C ALA A 253 14.75 4.42 12.82
N LEU A 254 13.42 4.30 12.92
CA LEU A 254 12.49 5.43 12.78
C LEU A 254 12.37 6.30 14.03
N GLY A 255 12.94 5.84 15.15
CA GLY A 255 12.95 6.50 16.44
C GLY A 255 12.51 5.58 17.57
N PRO A 256 12.66 6.04 18.83
CA PRO A 256 12.18 5.30 19.98
C PRO A 256 10.64 5.29 19.98
N VAL A 257 10.09 4.14 20.29
CA VAL A 257 8.66 3.93 20.55
C VAL A 257 8.51 3.29 21.92
N THR A 258 7.38 3.58 22.57
CA THR A 258 7.10 3.06 23.91
C THR A 258 5.93 2.09 23.82
N VAL A 259 6.12 0.90 24.38
CA VAL A 259 5.05 -0.05 24.67
C VAL A 259 4.67 0.12 26.13
N LEU A 260 3.44 0.53 26.39
CA LEU A 260 2.93 0.80 27.72
C LEU A 260 2.51 -0.51 28.42
N PRO A 261 2.40 -0.52 29.76
CA PRO A 261 1.80 -1.64 30.48
C PRO A 261 0.38 -1.93 29.99
N ARG A 262 -0.02 -3.21 30.03
CA ARG A 262 -1.38 -3.61 29.68
C ARG A 262 -2.41 -2.83 30.50
N VAL A 263 -3.40 -2.24 29.84
CA VAL A 263 -4.55 -1.64 30.53
C VAL A 263 -5.33 -2.75 31.20
N LYS A 264 -5.44 -2.72 32.53
CA LYS A 264 -6.35 -3.62 33.24
C LYS A 264 -7.79 -3.22 32.85
N PRO A 265 -8.64 -4.18 32.44
CA PRO A 265 -10.04 -3.89 32.16
C PRO A 265 -10.76 -3.36 33.40
#